data_AF-A0A7W0H677-F1
#
_entry.id   AF-A0A7W0H677-F1
#
_cell.length_a   1.000
_cell.length_b   1.000
_cell.length_c   1.000
_cell.angle_alpha   90.00
_cell.angle_beta   90.00
_cell.angle_gamma   90.00
#
_symmetry.space_group_name_H-M   'P 1'
#
loop_
_entity.id
_entity.type
_entity.pdbx_description
1 polymer ?
#
loop_
_entity_poly.entity_id
_entity_poly.type
_entity_poly.pdbx_seq_one_letter_code
_entity_poly.pdbx_strand_id
1 'polypeptide(L)'
;MEASGPGLIGARDLSRIAAFTDGVMAVAITLLVLNMEVPRLQEGQSLGDALVDLLPSLGAYLLSFALVGRFWVIHHNLFEKLRAFDRTLMTLNLAFLALIVLVPFAADLYDAYTDEPLAAAVLGGTLGLAAIVNWTRRTGSRPSRSPARSAWASRRRSWCPCRRPS
;
A
#
# COMPACT_ATOMS: atom_id res chain seq x y z
N MET A 1 33.92 -9.97 20.01
CA MET A 1 33.17 -11.08 19.40
C MET A 1 31.70 -10.68 19.45
N GLU A 2 31.27 -9.95 18.41
CA GLU A 2 29.95 -9.35 18.32
C GLU A 2 28.88 -10.43 18.20
N ALA A 3 27.93 -10.41 19.12
CA ALA A 3 26.69 -11.17 19.00
C ALA A 3 25.79 -10.47 17.96
N SER A 4 25.99 -10.78 16.68
CA SER A 4 25.05 -10.44 15.62
C SER A 4 23.77 -11.25 15.84
N GLY A 5 22.81 -10.67 16.57
CA GLY A 5 21.56 -11.34 16.93
C GLY A 5 20.70 -11.67 15.69
N PRO A 6 20.13 -12.89 15.60
CA PRO A 6 19.38 -13.37 14.42
C PRO A 6 18.13 -12.55 14.06
N GLY A 7 17.65 -11.67 14.94
CA GLY A 7 16.51 -10.77 14.66
C GLY A 7 16.84 -9.51 13.86
N LEU A 8 18.10 -9.05 13.86
CA LEU A 8 18.49 -7.79 13.19
C LEU A 8 18.47 -7.91 11.65
N ILE A 9 18.79 -9.10 11.13
CA ILE A 9 18.83 -9.37 9.69
C ILE A 9 17.43 -9.29 9.09
N GLY A 10 16.44 -9.92 9.71
CA GLY A 10 15.05 -9.91 9.22
C GLY A 10 14.38 -8.52 9.24
N ALA A 11 14.66 -7.71 10.26
CA ALA A 11 14.16 -6.34 10.34
C ALA A 11 14.74 -5.44 9.24
N ARG A 12 16.03 -5.60 8.94
CA ARG A 12 16.70 -4.86 7.87
C ARG A 12 16.14 -5.25 6.50
N ASP A 13 15.90 -6.53 6.24
CA ASP A 13 15.35 -6.98 4.96
C ASP A 13 13.90 -6.49 4.75
N LEU A 14 13.09 -6.50 5.81
CA LEU A 14 11.75 -5.91 5.78
C LEU A 14 11.79 -4.41 5.41
N SER A 15 12.71 -3.65 6.02
CA SER A 15 12.86 -2.22 5.73
C SER A 15 13.26 -1.95 4.28
N ARG A 16 14.09 -2.81 3.68
CA ARG A 16 14.50 -2.71 2.27
C ARG A 16 13.34 -2.97 1.32
N ILE A 17 12.52 -3.99 1.61
CA ILE A 17 11.34 -4.32 0.79
C ILE A 17 10.28 -3.22 0.89
N ALA A 18 10.07 -2.67 2.10
CA ALA A 18 9.18 -1.53 2.31
C ALA A 18 9.64 -0.33 1.47
N ALA A 19 10.91 0.06 1.60
CA ALA A 19 11.49 1.18 0.86
C ALA A 19 11.41 0.99 -0.66
N PHE A 20 11.67 -0.23 -1.16
CA PHE A 20 11.50 -0.55 -2.57
C PHE A 20 10.05 -0.37 -3.03
N THR A 21 9.09 -0.88 -2.25
CA THR A 21 7.67 -0.76 -2.58
C THR A 21 7.20 0.69 -2.55
N ASP A 22 7.60 1.45 -1.54
CA ASP A 22 7.31 2.88 -1.43
C ASP A 22 7.88 3.68 -2.60
N GLY A 23 9.11 3.37 -3.02
CA GLY A 23 9.73 3.99 -4.20
C GLY A 23 8.95 3.71 -5.49
N VAL A 24 8.54 2.46 -5.72
CA VAL A 24 7.76 2.10 -6.92
C VAL A 24 6.38 2.76 -6.91
N MET A 25 5.70 2.78 -5.76
CA MET A 25 4.40 3.46 -5.65
C MET A 25 4.52 4.97 -5.86
N ALA A 26 5.57 5.61 -5.34
CA ALA A 26 5.82 7.02 -5.55
C ALA A 26 5.99 7.34 -7.04
N VAL A 27 6.77 6.54 -7.77
CA VAL A 27 6.92 6.69 -9.23
C VAL A 27 5.57 6.53 -9.94
N ALA A 28 4.79 5.49 -9.62
CA ALA A 28 3.48 5.28 -10.22
C ALA A 28 2.53 6.48 -9.98
N ILE A 29 2.52 7.05 -8.77
CA ILE A 29 1.74 8.24 -8.44
C ILE A 29 2.17 9.43 -9.30
N THR A 30 3.48 9.65 -9.49
CA THR A 30 3.97 10.75 -10.32
C THR A 30 3.66 10.56 -11.80
N LEU A 31 3.62 9.33 -12.30
CA LEU A 31 3.26 9.06 -13.70
C LEU A 31 1.80 9.43 -14.01
N LEU A 32 0.90 9.37 -13.03
CA LEU A 32 -0.51 9.73 -13.24
C LEU A 32 -0.67 11.17 -13.74
N VAL A 33 0.09 12.12 -13.19
CA VAL A 33 -0.01 13.52 -13.63
C VAL A 33 0.74 13.75 -14.94
N LEU A 34 1.80 12.98 -15.19
CA LEU A 34 2.59 13.11 -16.42
C LEU A 34 1.85 12.59 -17.65
N ASN A 35 0.90 11.66 -17.48
CA ASN A 35 0.05 11.18 -18.57
C ASN A 35 -1.12 12.12 -18.89
N MET A 36 -1.40 13.13 -18.06
CA MET A 36 -2.45 14.09 -18.37
C MET A 36 -2.01 15.02 -19.50
N GLU A 37 -2.69 14.95 -20.64
CA GLU A 37 -2.39 15.79 -21.78
C GLU A 37 -2.84 17.24 -21.57
N VAL A 38 -1.99 18.18 -21.98
CA VAL A 38 -2.35 19.59 -22.02
C VAL A 38 -3.21 19.83 -23.28
N PRO A 39 -4.44 20.37 -23.15
CA PRO A 39 -5.32 20.55 -24.28
C PRO A 39 -4.71 21.53 -25.29
N ARG A 40 -4.73 21.16 -26.57
CA ARG A 40 -4.32 22.03 -27.67
C ARG A 40 -5.52 22.85 -28.12
N LEU A 41 -5.39 24.17 -28.07
CA LEU A 41 -6.45 25.08 -28.49
C LEU A 41 -6.78 24.85 -29.96
N GLN A 42 -8.05 24.58 -30.25
CA GLN A 42 -8.57 24.55 -31.61
C GLN A 42 -8.79 25.99 -32.11
N GLU A 43 -8.84 26.19 -33.43
CA GLU A 43 -9.10 27.51 -34.00
C GLU A 43 -10.43 28.08 -33.48
N GLY A 44 -10.37 29.24 -32.83
CA GLY A 44 -11.54 29.91 -32.25
C GLY A 44 -11.96 29.42 -30.85
N GLN A 45 -11.30 28.41 -30.28
CA GLN A 45 -11.57 27.93 -28.92
C GLN A 45 -10.87 28.82 -27.87
N SER A 46 -11.60 29.21 -26.82
CA SER A 46 -10.98 29.90 -25.70
C SER A 46 -10.24 28.92 -24.79
N LEU A 47 -9.24 29.40 -24.03
CA LEU A 47 -8.58 28.59 -23.01
C LEU A 47 -9.58 28.11 -21.94
N GLY A 48 -10.61 28.90 -21.64
CA GLY A 48 -11.65 28.52 -20.68
C GLY A 48 -12.41 27.28 -21.12
N ASP A 49 -12.84 27.23 -22.39
CA ASP A 49 -13.57 26.10 -22.95
C ASP A 49 -12.70 24.84 -22.97
N ALA A 50 -11.44 24.99 -23.40
CA ALA A 50 -10.48 23.88 -23.42
C ALA A 50 -10.19 23.30 -22.01
N LEU A 51 -10.23 24.14 -20.96
CA LEU A 51 -10.08 23.68 -19.57
C LEU A 51 -11.34 22.99 -19.05
N VAL A 52 -12.53 23.39 -19.50
CA VAL A 52 -13.78 22.70 -19.16
C VAL A 52 -13.79 21.30 -19.78
N ASP A 53 -13.32 21.16 -21.01
CA ASP A 53 -13.21 19.87 -21.70
C ASP A 53 -12.23 18.91 -21.00
N LEU A 54 -11.26 19.43 -20.23
CA LEU A 54 -10.29 18.65 -19.47
C LEU A 54 -10.82 18.13 -18.11
N LEU A 55 -11.97 18.62 -17.63
CA LEU A 55 -12.51 18.24 -16.33
C LEU A 55 -12.74 16.73 -16.14
N PRO A 56 -13.24 15.98 -17.15
CA PRO A 56 -13.38 14.52 -17.04
C PRO A 56 -12.03 13.82 -16.81
N SER A 57 -11.01 14.18 -17.58
CA SER A 57 -9.64 13.69 -17.45
C SER A 57 -9.06 14.01 -16.07
N LEU A 58 -9.32 15.22 -15.57
CA LEU A 58 -8.94 15.64 -14.22
C LEU A 58 -9.63 14.78 -13.15
N GLY A 59 -10.90 14.45 -13.34
CA GLY A 59 -11.63 13.54 -12.47
C GLY A 59 -11.01 12.14 -12.42
N ALA A 60 -10.71 11.55 -13.59
CA ALA A 60 -10.09 10.23 -13.70
C ALA A 60 -8.70 10.20 -13.05
N TYR A 61 -7.89 11.23 -13.28
CA TYR A 61 -6.60 11.43 -12.63
C TYR A 61 -6.74 11.50 -11.10
N LEU A 62 -7.59 12.39 -10.58
CA LEU A 62 -7.76 12.59 -9.13
C LEU A 62 -8.26 11.34 -8.43
N LEU A 63 -9.19 10.61 -9.05
CA LEU A 63 -9.69 9.34 -8.53
C LEU A 63 -8.56 8.30 -8.47
N SER A 64 -7.79 8.15 -9.56
CA SER A 64 -6.66 7.22 -9.62
C SER A 64 -5.59 7.57 -8.59
N PHE A 65 -5.24 8.85 -8.47
CA PHE A 65 -4.31 9.36 -7.46
C PHE A 65 -4.79 9.04 -6.05
N ALA A 66 -6.06 9.32 -5.73
CA ALA A 66 -6.63 9.07 -4.41
C ALA A 66 -6.63 7.57 -4.07
N LEU A 67 -6.92 6.70 -5.03
CA LEU A 67 -6.94 5.24 -4.84
C LEU A 67 -5.53 4.66 -4.67
N VAL A 68 -4.57 5.07 -5.50
CA VAL A 68 -3.17 4.64 -5.35
C VAL A 68 -2.58 5.17 -4.04
N GLY A 69 -2.86 6.43 -3.69
CA GLY A 69 -2.49 7.01 -2.39
C GLY A 69 -3.12 6.28 -1.21
N ARG A 70 -4.39 5.86 -1.32
CA ARG A 70 -5.04 5.00 -0.32
C ARG A 70 -4.30 3.67 -0.20
N PHE A 71 -3.95 3.02 -1.31
CA PHE A 71 -3.19 1.78 -1.28
C PHE A 71 -1.82 1.96 -0.64
N TRP A 72 -1.14 3.08 -0.89
CA TRP A 72 0.11 3.44 -0.23
C TRP A 72 -0.05 3.54 1.29
N VAL A 73 -1.06 4.27 1.79
CA VAL A 73 -1.34 4.35 3.24
C VAL A 73 -1.58 2.96 3.83
N ILE A 74 -2.34 2.11 3.14
CA ILE A 74 -2.62 0.75 3.63
C ILE A 74 -1.35 -0.10 3.66
N HIS A 75 -0.52 0.00 2.62
CA HIS A 75 0.76 -0.69 2.52
C HIS A 75 1.69 -0.29 3.66
N HIS A 76 1.88 1.02 3.88
CA HIS A 76 2.73 1.55 4.94
C HIS A 76 2.33 1.01 6.32
N ASN A 77 1.03 1.09 6.65
CA ASN A 77 0.47 0.55 7.89
C ASN A 77 0.63 -0.98 8.04
N LEU A 78 0.67 -1.73 6.94
CA LEU A 78 0.88 -3.17 6.96
C LEU A 78 2.33 -3.49 7.31
N PHE A 79 3.29 -2.80 6.69
CA PHE A 79 4.72 -3.03 6.89
C PHE A 79 5.20 -2.66 8.29
N GLU A 80 4.63 -1.63 8.92
CA GLU A 80 4.90 -1.30 10.34
C GLU A 80 4.51 -2.43 11.31
N LYS A 81 3.53 -3.26 10.95
CA LYS A 81 3.00 -4.34 11.81
C LYS A 81 3.64 -5.70 11.54
N LEU A 82 4.34 -5.86 10.41
CA LEU A 82 4.96 -7.12 10.02
C LEU A 82 6.24 -7.35 10.83
N ARG A 83 6.41 -8.57 11.34
CA ARG A 83 7.61 -9.00 12.10
C ARG A 83 8.57 -9.85 11.27
N ALA A 84 8.08 -10.45 10.19
CA ALA A 84 8.84 -11.28 9.26
C ALA A 84 8.12 -11.35 7.90
N PHE A 85 8.88 -11.55 6.83
CA PHE A 85 8.35 -11.83 5.49
C PHE A 85 8.44 -13.31 5.18
N ASP A 86 7.39 -13.87 4.59
CA ASP A 86 7.42 -15.20 3.98
C ASP A 86 7.39 -15.11 2.44
N ARG A 87 7.62 -16.25 1.77
CA ARG A 87 7.62 -16.30 0.29
C ARG A 87 6.28 -15.87 -0.31
N THR A 88 5.17 -16.16 0.35
CA THR A 88 3.82 -15.81 -0.12
C THR A 88 3.61 -14.30 -0.12
N LEU A 89 3.98 -13.62 0.97
CA LEU A 89 3.89 -12.17 1.09
C LEU A 89 4.79 -11.47 0.06
N MET A 90 5.98 -12.01 -0.24
CA MET A 90 6.86 -11.49 -1.28
C MET A 90 6.19 -11.56 -2.67
N THR A 91 5.66 -12.73 -3.05
CA THR A 91 4.97 -12.90 -4.35
C THR A 91 3.75 -12.01 -4.45
N LEU A 92 2.94 -11.92 -3.39
CA LEU A 92 1.81 -11.00 -3.35
C LEU A 92 2.29 -9.55 -3.49
N ASN A 93 3.41 -9.17 -2.86
CA ASN A 93 4.00 -7.83 -2.98
C ASN A 93 4.35 -7.47 -4.42
N LEU A 94 5.03 -8.37 -5.13
CA LEU A 94 5.37 -8.18 -6.54
C LEU A 94 4.12 -8.10 -7.43
N ALA A 95 3.13 -8.97 -7.21
CA ALA A 95 1.88 -8.94 -7.97
C ALA A 95 1.12 -7.61 -7.79
N PHE A 96 1.06 -7.10 -6.55
CA PHE A 96 0.48 -5.78 -6.28
C PHE A 96 1.27 -4.65 -6.91
N LEU A 97 2.60 -4.68 -6.84
CA LEU A 97 3.44 -3.66 -7.48
C LEU A 97 3.22 -3.63 -8.99
N ALA A 98 3.12 -4.80 -9.64
CA ALA A 98 2.79 -4.88 -11.06
C ALA A 98 1.44 -4.22 -11.37
N LEU A 99 0.42 -4.45 -10.54
CA LEU A 99 -0.89 -3.81 -10.69
C LEU A 99 -0.83 -2.30 -10.47
N ILE A 100 -0.08 -1.82 -9.46
CA ILE A 100 0.06 -0.38 -9.19
C ILE A 100 0.76 0.35 -10.33
N VAL A 101 1.84 -0.23 -10.88
CA VAL A 101 2.56 0.35 -12.02
C VAL A 101 1.73 0.32 -13.30
N LEU A 102 0.72 -0.56 -13.39
CA LEU A 102 -0.22 -0.59 -14.51
C LEU A 102 -1.30 0.49 -14.44
N VAL A 103 -1.58 1.06 -13.25
CA VAL A 103 -2.64 2.07 -13.08
C VAL A 103 -2.45 3.31 -13.97
N PRO A 104 -1.26 3.92 -14.10
CA PRO A 104 -1.09 5.08 -14.98
C PRO A 104 -1.41 4.80 -16.44
N PHE A 105 -1.04 3.62 -16.93
CA PHE A 105 -1.41 3.17 -18.28
C PHE A 105 -2.92 2.97 -18.40
N ALA A 106 -3.55 2.33 -17.42
CA ALA A 106 -4.99 2.08 -17.47
C ALA A 106 -5.83 3.37 -17.36
N ALA A 107 -5.33 4.37 -16.62
CA ALA A 107 -5.95 5.68 -16.51
C ALA A 107 -5.85 6.46 -17.83
N ASP A 108 -4.68 6.44 -18.46
CA ASP A 108 -4.44 7.04 -19.78
C ASP A 108 -5.31 6.36 -20.87
N LEU A 109 -5.40 5.03 -20.84
CA LEU A 109 -6.28 4.27 -21.75
C LEU A 109 -7.76 4.65 -21.56
N TYR A 110 -8.21 4.86 -20.33
CA TYR A 110 -9.56 5.31 -20.04
C TYR A 110 -9.82 6.73 -20.56
N ASP A 111 -8.83 7.62 -20.40
CA ASP A 111 -8.92 8.99 -20.89
C ASP A 111 -9.02 9.05 -22.42
N ALA A 112 -8.12 8.34 -23.11
CA ALA A 112 -8.07 8.29 -24.58
C ALA A 112 -9.31 7.64 -25.22
N TYR A 113 -9.99 6.73 -24.51
CA TYR A 113 -11.14 5.97 -25.02
C TYR A 113 -12.32 6.02 -24.04
N THR A 114 -12.75 7.23 -23.67
CA THR A 114 -13.79 7.46 -22.66
C THR A 114 -15.13 6.76 -22.99
N ASP A 115 -15.48 6.64 -24.27
CA ASP A 115 -16.73 5.98 -24.71
C ASP A 115 -16.62 4.45 -24.83
N GLU A 116 -15.41 3.88 -24.71
CA GLU A 116 -15.20 2.44 -24.83
C GLU A 116 -15.32 1.76 -23.46
N PRO A 117 -16.32 0.88 -23.26
CA PRO A 117 -16.53 0.21 -21.98
C PRO A 117 -15.35 -0.69 -21.58
N LEU A 118 -14.57 -1.15 -22.57
CA LEU A 118 -13.36 -1.93 -22.34
C LEU A 118 -12.29 -1.12 -21.58
N ALA A 119 -12.11 0.16 -21.91
CA ALA A 119 -11.12 1.00 -21.25
C ALA A 119 -11.46 1.20 -19.76
N ALA A 120 -12.74 1.46 -19.47
CA ALA A 120 -13.24 1.52 -18.09
C ALA A 120 -13.06 0.18 -17.35
N ALA A 121 -13.30 -0.95 -18.02
CA ALA A 121 -13.10 -2.28 -17.45
C ALA A 121 -11.63 -2.58 -17.13
N VAL A 122 -10.67 -2.12 -17.95
CA VAL A 122 -9.24 -2.28 -17.68
C VAL A 122 -8.81 -1.48 -16.46
N LEU A 123 -9.20 -0.21 -16.35
CA LEU A 123 -8.90 0.63 -15.19
C LEU A 123 -9.55 0.07 -13.91
N GLY A 124 -10.87 -0.19 -13.96
CA GLY A 124 -11.62 -0.75 -12.85
C GLY A 124 -11.12 -2.13 -12.44
N GLY A 125 -10.77 -2.98 -13.41
CA GLY A 125 -10.19 -4.31 -13.18
C GLY A 125 -8.82 -4.25 -12.52
N THR A 126 -7.94 -3.35 -12.98
CA THR A 126 -6.60 -3.15 -12.40
C THR A 126 -6.71 -2.71 -10.93
N LEU A 127 -7.55 -1.71 -10.65
CA LEU A 127 -7.80 -1.22 -9.29
C LEU A 127 -8.50 -2.27 -8.41
N GLY A 128 -9.45 -3.00 -8.97
CA GLY A 128 -10.18 -4.08 -8.29
C GLY A 128 -9.26 -5.24 -7.91
N LEU A 129 -8.39 -5.68 -8.83
CA LEU A 129 -7.39 -6.70 -8.56
C LEU A 129 -6.39 -6.22 -7.50
N ALA A 130 -5.94 -4.96 -7.56
CA ALA A 130 -5.06 -4.40 -6.54
C ALA A 130 -5.75 -4.40 -5.16
N ALA A 131 -7.03 -4.07 -5.10
CA ALA A 131 -7.84 -4.15 -3.88
C ALA A 131 -7.98 -5.60 -3.37
N ILE A 132 -8.19 -6.58 -4.24
CA ILE A 132 -8.26 -8.00 -3.87
C ILE A 132 -6.93 -8.51 -3.31
N VAL A 133 -5.80 -8.19 -3.97
CA VAL A 133 -4.47 -8.56 -3.48
C VAL A 133 -4.22 -7.92 -2.10
N ASN A 134 -4.65 -6.68 -1.90
CA ASN A 134 -4.54 -6.02 -0.60
C ASN A 134 -5.46 -6.65 0.46
N TRP A 135 -6.67 -7.05 0.08
CA TRP A 135 -7.64 -7.71 0.97
C TRP A 135 -7.13 -9.07 1.46
N THR A 136 -6.62 -9.90 0.56
CA THR A 136 -6.08 -11.23 0.90
C THR A 136 -4.93 -11.16 1.90
N ARG A 137 -4.10 -10.11 1.85
CA ARG A 137 -3.05 -9.87 2.86
C ARG A 137 -3.63 -9.57 4.24
N ARG A 138 -4.71 -8.78 4.31
CA ARG A 138 -5.37 -8.43 5.58
C ARG A 138 -6.03 -9.64 6.24
N THR A 139 -6.69 -10.50 5.45
CA THR A 139 -7.35 -11.70 5.98
C THR A 139 -6.38 -12.84 6.28
N GLY A 140 -5.25 -12.91 5.56
CA GLY A 140 -4.18 -13.88 5.77
C GLY A 140 -3.31 -13.63 7.01
N SER A 141 -3.24 -12.39 7.50
CA SER A 141 -2.63 -12.08 8.79
C SER A 141 -3.47 -12.67 9.93
N ARG A 142 -3.26 -13.95 10.22
CA ARG A 142 -3.82 -14.62 11.40
C ARG A 142 -3.51 -13.74 12.61
N PRO A 143 -4.51 -13.34 13.41
CA PRO A 143 -4.22 -12.65 14.67
C PRO A 143 -3.27 -13.57 15.44
N SER A 144 -2.07 -13.08 15.73
CA SER A 144 -1.19 -13.71 16.69
C SER A 144 -1.98 -13.78 17.99
N ARG A 145 -2.63 -14.93 18.23
CA ARG A 145 -3.09 -15.29 19.56
C ARG A 145 -1.82 -15.37 20.38
N SER A 146 -1.44 -14.28 21.05
CA SER A 146 -0.44 -14.35 22.10
C SER A 146 -0.97 -15.30 23.16
N PRO A 147 -0.38 -16.50 23.37
CA PRO A 147 -0.64 -17.23 24.58
C PRO A 147 0.11 -16.49 25.69
N ALA A 148 -0.52 -16.39 26.86
CA ALA A 148 0.12 -16.07 28.13
C ALA A 148 0.60 -14.61 28.35
N ARG A 149 -0.33 -13.79 28.87
CA ARG A 149 -0.04 -12.97 30.06
C ARG A 149 -0.68 -13.63 31.29
N SER A 150 -0.24 -14.83 31.64
CA SER A 150 -0.54 -15.49 32.92
C SER A 150 0.73 -15.79 33.74
N ALA A 151 1.80 -15.03 33.53
CA ALA A 151 3.10 -15.23 34.22
C ALA A 151 3.54 -14.06 35.11
N TRP A 152 2.65 -13.11 35.43
CA TRP A 152 2.95 -11.99 36.35
C TRP A 152 2.32 -12.12 37.74
N ALA A 153 1.51 -13.16 38.01
CA ALA A 153 0.83 -13.32 39.29
C ALA A 153 1.59 -14.16 40.33
N SER A 154 2.64 -14.89 39.94
CA SER A 154 3.40 -15.76 40.87
C SER A 154 4.64 -15.12 41.50
N ARG A 155 4.98 -13.88 41.15
CA ARG A 155 6.09 -13.11 41.77
C ARG A 155 5.59 -12.19 42.91
N ARG A 156 4.70 -12.72 43.75
CA ARG A 156 4.40 -12.20 45.11
C ARG A 156 4.71 -13.28 46.15
N ARG A 157 5.98 -13.69 46.22
CA ARG A 157 6.58 -14.29 47.42
C ARG A 157 7.72 -13.37 47.83
N SER A 158 7.60 -12.72 48.98
CA SER A 158 8.71 -12.38 49.90
C SER A 158 8.33 -11.28 50.90
N TRP A 159 7.27 -11.45 51.69
CA TRP A 159 7.06 -10.65 52.91
C TRP A 159 6.54 -11.58 54.02
N CYS A 160 7.46 -12.32 54.64
CA CYS A 160 7.26 -12.99 55.92
C CYS A 160 8.28 -12.41 56.91
N PRO A 161 7.88 -11.56 57.87
CA PRO A 161 8.75 -11.19 58.97
C PRO A 161 8.71 -12.29 60.04
N CYS A 162 9.88 -12.82 60.40
CA CYS A 162 10.10 -13.72 61.52
C CYS A 162 9.61 -13.09 62.84
N ARG A 163 8.63 -13.70 63.51
CA ARG A 163 8.39 -13.48 64.94
C ARG A 163 9.29 -14.44 65.74
N ARG A 164 10.11 -13.89 66.63
CA ARG A 164 10.90 -14.62 67.64
C ARG A 164 9.98 -15.10 68.78
N PRO A 165 10.16 -16.31 69.33
CA PRO A 165 9.54 -16.69 70.60
C PRO A 165 10.37 -16.19 71.80
N SER A 166 9.66 -15.88 72.88
CA SER A 166 10.16 -15.66 74.25
C SER A 166 10.50 -16.98 74.93
#